data_AF-A0A950RJX5-F1
#
_entry.id   AF-A0A950RJX5-F1
#
_cell.length_a   1.000
_cell.length_b   1.000
_cell.length_c   1.000
_cell.angle_alpha   90.00
_cell.angle_beta   90.00
_cell.angle_gamma   90.00
#
_symmetry.space_group_name_H-M   'P 1'
#
loop_
_entity.id
_entity.type
_entity.pdbx_description
1 polymer ?
#
loop_
_entity_poly.entity_id
_entity_poly.type
_entity_poly.pdbx_seq_one_letter_code
_entity_poly.pdbx_strand_id
1 'polypeptide(L)'
;DPIHPWVRGAATLYTKEYFELCKKHLNPGGLVTQWVPLYQSDLATVKSEIATFFQVFPHGTIWSNDDYGEGYDIVLLGQAEPARIDVDDLQQRLQDPAYSSVAHSLKEVGFSSAVDLLAKFTAQGQDLGPWLANAAINRDENLRLQYLAGMGLKKEEPQRIHDEMTAFRKFPEGLFVASAQSRKALQQAWEGAKELRDMEGP
;
A
#
# COMPACT_ATOMS: atom_id res chain seq x y z
N ASP A 1 -9.60 -17.57 8.68
CA ASP A 1 -8.61 -16.96 7.80
C ASP A 1 -7.55 -16.27 8.66
N PRO A 2 -6.34 -16.82 8.84
CA PRO A 2 -5.38 -16.30 9.82
C PRO A 2 -4.32 -15.42 9.15
N ILE A 3 -4.75 -14.36 8.44
CA ILE A 3 -3.83 -13.30 7.96
C ILE A 3 -3.82 -12.08 8.88
N HIS A 4 -4.81 -11.95 9.77
CA HIS A 4 -4.82 -10.84 10.72
C HIS A 4 -3.64 -10.93 11.69
N PRO A 5 -2.87 -9.86 11.89
CA PRO A 5 -1.63 -9.89 12.68
C PRO A 5 -1.85 -10.24 14.17
N TRP A 6 -3.07 -10.06 14.70
CA TRP A 6 -3.45 -10.47 16.07
C TRP A 6 -3.84 -11.95 16.20
N VAL A 7 -4.00 -12.69 15.10
CA VAL A 7 -4.22 -14.14 15.16
C VAL A 7 -2.91 -14.83 15.49
N ARG A 8 -2.95 -15.77 16.45
CA ARG A 8 -1.76 -16.53 16.85
C ARG A 8 -1.05 -17.13 15.64
N GLY A 9 0.24 -16.81 15.50
CA GLY A 9 1.11 -17.30 14.43
C GLY A 9 1.16 -16.40 13.19
N ALA A 10 0.16 -15.54 12.95
CA ALA A 10 0.11 -14.71 11.75
C ALA A 10 1.20 -13.63 11.72
N ALA A 11 1.61 -13.13 12.89
CA ALA A 11 2.69 -12.13 13.00
C ALA A 11 4.04 -12.58 12.40
N THR A 12 4.26 -13.89 12.21
CA THR A 12 5.44 -14.43 11.52
C THR A 12 5.45 -14.12 10.02
N LEU A 13 4.28 -13.89 9.42
CA LEU A 13 4.12 -13.47 8.02
C LEU A 13 4.40 -11.98 7.80
N TYR A 14 4.78 -11.27 8.87
CA TYR A 14 5.06 -9.83 8.86
C TYR A 14 6.45 -9.53 9.42
N THR A 15 7.34 -10.53 9.51
CA THR A 15 8.70 -10.33 10.01
C THR A 15 9.63 -9.90 8.89
N LYS A 16 10.72 -9.23 9.30
CA LYS A 16 11.78 -8.85 8.35
C LYS A 16 12.32 -10.09 7.62
N GLU A 17 12.53 -11.18 8.35
CA GLU A 17 13.09 -12.42 7.83
C GLU A 17 12.14 -13.10 6.82
N TYR A 18 10.82 -13.08 7.07
CA TYR A 18 9.83 -13.53 6.09
C TYR A 18 9.89 -12.70 4.80
N PHE A 19 9.92 -11.37 4.91
CA PHE A 19 9.99 -10.52 3.72
C PHE A 19 11.33 -10.68 2.97
N GLU A 20 12.45 -10.88 3.67
CA GLU A 20 13.74 -11.20 3.05
C GLU A 20 13.67 -12.53 2.28
N LEU A 21 12.99 -13.53 2.83
CA LEU A 21 12.75 -14.80 2.17
C LEU A 21 11.90 -14.62 0.90
N CYS A 22 10.83 -13.84 0.97
CA CYS A 22 10.01 -13.52 -0.22
C CYS A 22 10.86 -12.81 -1.29
N LYS A 23 11.62 -11.78 -0.91
CA LYS A 23 12.49 -11.02 -1.83
C LYS A 23 13.50 -11.92 -2.54
N LYS A 24 14.10 -12.89 -1.82
CA LYS A 24 15.06 -13.86 -2.39
C LYS A 24 14.45 -14.78 -3.45
N HIS A 25 13.14 -15.01 -3.41
CA HIS A 25 12.44 -15.90 -4.34
C HIS A 25 11.69 -15.15 -5.45
N LEU A 26 11.83 -13.82 -5.52
CA LEU A 26 11.29 -13.06 -6.64
C LEU A 26 12.10 -13.31 -7.92
N ASN A 27 11.40 -13.66 -9.00
CA ASN A 27 11.95 -13.55 -10.34
C ASN A 27 12.18 -12.06 -10.69
N PRO A 28 13.05 -11.73 -11.67
CA PRO A 28 13.16 -10.37 -12.19
C PRO A 28 11.78 -9.82 -12.57
N GLY A 29 11.44 -8.62 -12.06
CA GLY A 29 10.11 -8.00 -12.24
C GLY A 29 8.99 -8.58 -11.36
N GLY A 30 9.28 -9.57 -10.53
CA GLY A 30 8.32 -10.14 -9.57
C GLY A 30 7.90 -9.14 -8.49
N LEU A 31 6.71 -9.36 -7.93
CA LEU A 31 6.05 -8.50 -6.95
C LEU A 31 5.69 -9.29 -5.70
N VAL A 32 5.81 -8.66 -4.53
CA VAL A 32 5.17 -9.12 -3.28
C VAL A 32 4.12 -8.09 -2.89
N THR A 33 2.94 -8.55 -2.50
CA THR A 33 1.93 -7.71 -1.87
C THR A 33 1.67 -8.17 -0.44
N GLN A 34 1.45 -7.22 0.46
CA GLN A 34 1.11 -7.48 1.85
C GLN A 34 -0.07 -6.61 2.24
N TRP A 35 -1.16 -7.25 2.66
CA TRP A 35 -2.33 -6.58 3.20
C TRP A 35 -2.09 -6.18 4.67
N VAL A 36 -2.51 -4.97 5.03
CA VAL A 36 -2.39 -4.40 6.39
C VAL A 36 -3.73 -3.79 6.80
N PRO A 37 -4.40 -4.32 7.84
CA PRO A 37 -5.61 -3.73 8.39
C PRO A 37 -5.29 -2.47 9.19
N LEU A 38 -6.04 -1.39 8.97
CA LEU A 38 -5.98 -0.20 9.86
C LEU A 38 -7.01 -0.28 10.99
N TYR A 39 -8.08 -1.05 10.80
CA TYR A 39 -9.07 -1.38 11.82
C TYR A 39 -8.54 -2.41 12.82
N GLN A 40 -9.13 -2.45 14.01
CA GLN A 40 -8.72 -3.38 15.08
C GLN A 40 -7.20 -3.37 15.34
N SER A 41 -6.62 -2.18 15.17
CA SER A 41 -5.19 -1.96 15.18
C SER A 41 -4.91 -0.62 15.84
N ASP A 42 -3.64 -0.40 16.17
CA ASP A 42 -3.18 0.87 16.68
C ASP A 42 -2.00 1.40 15.89
N LEU A 43 -1.73 2.69 16.06
CA LEU A 43 -0.68 3.37 15.33
C LEU A 43 0.69 2.67 15.45
N ALA A 44 1.01 2.10 16.62
CA ALA A 44 2.28 1.41 16.83
C ALA A 44 2.36 0.09 16.05
N THR A 45 1.25 -0.65 15.98
CA THR A 45 1.10 -1.90 15.22
C THR A 45 1.27 -1.63 13.73
N VAL A 46 0.49 -0.71 13.15
CA VAL A 46 0.55 -0.39 11.72
C VAL A 46 1.93 0.13 11.32
N LYS A 47 2.53 1.01 12.12
CA LYS A 47 3.89 1.51 11.86
C LYS A 47 4.92 0.38 11.91
N SER A 48 4.76 -0.60 12.80
CA SER A 48 5.64 -1.77 12.88
C SER A 48 5.58 -2.59 11.59
N GLU A 49 4.37 -2.86 11.08
CA GLU A 49 4.17 -3.63 9.84
C GLU A 49 4.81 -2.91 8.64
N ILE A 50 4.48 -1.63 8.45
CA ILE A 50 4.97 -0.81 7.33
C ILE A 50 6.48 -0.64 7.39
N ALA A 51 7.04 -0.30 8.55
CA ALA A 51 8.49 -0.12 8.70
C ALA A 51 9.26 -1.41 8.48
N THR A 52 8.74 -2.54 8.95
CA THR A 52 9.37 -3.86 8.74
C THR A 52 9.41 -4.22 7.26
N PHE A 53 8.30 -3.99 6.54
CA PHE A 53 8.25 -4.22 5.09
C PHE A 53 9.24 -3.33 4.32
N PHE A 54 9.26 -2.03 4.59
CA PHE A 54 10.16 -1.10 3.89
C PHE A 54 11.64 -1.25 4.26
N GLN A 55 11.96 -1.93 5.37
CA GLN A 55 13.35 -2.30 5.64
C GLN A 55 13.89 -3.30 4.61
N VAL A 56 13.02 -4.12 4.01
CA VAL A 56 13.37 -5.12 2.98
C VAL A 56 13.13 -4.58 1.57
N PHE A 57 12.05 -3.81 1.40
CA PHE A 57 11.63 -3.19 0.14
C PHE A 57 11.65 -1.65 0.26
N PRO A 58 12.82 -0.99 0.24
CA PRO A 58 12.92 0.46 0.47
C PRO A 58 12.22 1.32 -0.58
N HIS A 59 12.03 0.78 -1.79
CA HIS A 59 11.27 1.41 -2.88
C HIS A 59 9.82 0.91 -2.97
N GLY A 60 9.33 0.23 -1.93
CA GLY A 60 7.97 -0.24 -1.87
C GLY A 60 6.95 0.91 -1.82
N THR A 61 5.72 0.58 -2.17
CA THR A 61 4.60 1.51 -2.32
C THR A 61 3.41 1.06 -1.50
N ILE A 62 2.58 2.01 -1.09
CA ILE A 62 1.30 1.79 -0.41
C ILE A 62 0.18 2.17 -1.37
N TRP A 63 -0.85 1.34 -1.40
CA TRP A 63 -2.07 1.53 -2.17
C TRP A 63 -3.26 1.40 -1.23
N SER A 64 -4.22 2.31 -1.30
CA SER A 64 -5.38 2.36 -0.42
C SER A 64 -6.68 2.39 -1.20
N ASN A 65 -7.70 1.76 -0.62
CA ASN A 65 -9.06 1.99 -1.04
C ASN A 65 -9.58 3.25 -0.32
N ASP A 66 -9.59 4.39 -1.01
CA ASP A 66 -10.15 5.64 -0.48
C ASP A 66 -11.67 5.77 -0.75
N ASP A 67 -12.42 4.67 -0.84
CA ASP A 67 -13.88 4.75 -0.93
C ASP A 67 -14.42 5.38 0.36
N TYR A 68 -14.99 6.58 0.22
CA TYR A 68 -15.58 7.40 1.29
C TYR A 68 -14.62 8.08 2.26
N GLY A 69 -13.37 8.33 1.87
CA GLY A 69 -12.43 9.14 2.67
C GLY A 69 -11.91 8.47 3.95
N GLU A 70 -12.41 7.29 4.29
CA GLU A 70 -12.02 6.53 5.47
C GLU A 70 -11.16 5.33 5.06
N GLY A 71 -9.83 5.50 5.11
CA GLY A 71 -8.91 4.40 4.85
C GLY A 71 -9.12 3.24 5.83
N TYR A 72 -9.65 2.12 5.36
CA TYR A 72 -9.95 0.95 6.18
C TYR A 72 -8.79 -0.05 6.24
N ASP A 73 -8.16 -0.28 5.10
CA ASP A 73 -6.99 -1.12 4.94
C ASP A 73 -6.10 -0.59 3.81
N ILE A 74 -4.87 -1.10 3.79
CA ILE A 74 -3.87 -0.76 2.79
C ILE A 74 -3.20 -2.01 2.25
N VAL A 75 -2.65 -1.89 1.05
CA VAL A 75 -1.80 -2.90 0.43
C VAL A 75 -0.41 -2.32 0.24
N LEU A 76 0.58 -2.97 0.86
CA LEU A 76 1.99 -2.74 0.58
C LEU A 76 2.38 -3.54 -0.65
N LEU A 77 3.14 -2.95 -1.55
CA LEU A 77 3.68 -3.59 -2.74
C LEU A 77 5.19 -3.37 -2.80
N GLY A 78 5.94 -4.45 -3.04
CA GLY A 78 7.39 -4.45 -3.08
C GLY A 78 7.95 -5.23 -4.26
N GLN A 79 9.05 -4.73 -4.82
CA GLN A 79 9.86 -5.41 -5.84
C GLN A 79 11.31 -5.45 -5.38
N ALA A 80 12.08 -6.41 -5.90
CA ALA A 80 13.51 -6.51 -5.58
C ALA A 80 14.28 -5.25 -6.02
N GLU A 81 13.93 -4.75 -7.20
CA GLU A 81 14.45 -3.53 -7.83
C GLU A 81 13.43 -2.38 -7.74
N PRO A 82 13.82 -1.11 -7.91
CA PRO A 82 12.88 0.00 -7.99
C PRO A 82 11.81 -0.23 -9.06
N ALA A 83 10.54 -0.11 -8.65
CA ALA A 83 9.41 -0.31 -9.54
C ALA A 83 9.31 0.81 -10.58
N ARG A 84 8.87 0.45 -11.79
CA ARG A 84 8.43 1.37 -12.84
C ARG A 84 7.12 0.87 -13.42
N ILE A 85 6.13 1.75 -13.47
CA ILE A 85 4.81 1.45 -14.01
C ILE A 85 4.60 2.34 -15.24
N ASP A 86 4.53 1.71 -16.41
CA ASP A 86 4.17 2.41 -17.64
C ASP A 86 2.64 2.51 -17.74
N VAL A 87 2.13 3.73 -17.57
CA VAL A 87 0.69 4.01 -17.49
C VAL A 87 0.04 3.79 -18.85
N ASP A 88 0.71 4.18 -19.93
CA ASP A 88 0.16 4.06 -21.28
C ASP A 88 0.16 2.59 -21.73
N ASP A 89 1.22 1.84 -21.45
CA ASP A 89 1.28 0.39 -21.73
C ASP A 89 0.22 -0.37 -20.92
N LEU A 90 0.04 -0.06 -19.64
CA LEU A 90 -1.03 -0.67 -18.84
C LEU A 90 -2.41 -0.35 -19.43
N GLN A 91 -2.64 0.89 -19.84
CA GLN A 91 -3.90 1.29 -20.47
C GLN A 91 -4.14 0.55 -21.80
N GLN A 92 -3.11 0.36 -22.61
CA GLN A 92 -3.18 -0.38 -23.87
C GLN A 92 -3.52 -1.86 -23.61
N ARG A 93 -2.88 -2.49 -22.62
CA ARG A 93 -3.20 -3.87 -22.24
C ARG A 93 -4.64 -4.02 -21.77
N LEU A 94 -5.16 -3.08 -20.98
CA LEU A 94 -6.56 -3.10 -20.55
C LEU A 94 -7.57 -2.92 -21.71
N GLN A 95 -7.13 -2.39 -22.85
CA GLN A 95 -7.95 -2.25 -24.07
C GLN A 95 -7.77 -3.41 -25.05
N ASP A 96 -6.71 -4.19 -24.90
CA ASP A 96 -6.45 -5.36 -25.74
C ASP A 96 -7.47 -6.47 -25.43
N PRO A 97 -8.18 -7.01 -26.44
CA PRO A 97 -9.11 -8.12 -26.27
C PRO A 97 -8.54 -9.34 -25.53
N ALA A 98 -7.23 -9.57 -25.61
CA ALA A 98 -6.54 -10.64 -24.90
C ALA A 98 -6.64 -10.52 -23.37
N TYR A 99 -6.85 -9.31 -22.84
CA TYR A 99 -7.00 -9.04 -21.40
C TYR A 99 -8.44 -8.64 -21.03
N SER A 100 -9.42 -8.88 -21.90
CA SER A 100 -10.82 -8.50 -21.69
C SER A 100 -11.43 -9.01 -20.37
N SER A 101 -11.06 -10.21 -19.92
CA SER A 101 -11.50 -10.75 -18.63
C SER A 101 -10.98 -9.92 -17.45
N VAL A 102 -9.70 -9.53 -17.47
CA VAL A 102 -9.08 -8.67 -16.45
C VAL A 102 -9.72 -7.29 -16.46
N ALA A 103 -9.91 -6.70 -17.64
CA ALA A 103 -10.56 -5.40 -17.79
C ALA A 103 -12.02 -5.42 -17.31
N HIS A 104 -12.73 -6.55 -17.50
CA HIS A 104 -14.09 -6.72 -16.98
C HIS A 104 -14.10 -6.77 -15.45
N SER A 105 -13.27 -7.63 -14.84
CA SER A 105 -13.21 -7.75 -13.38
C SER A 105 -12.79 -6.45 -12.68
N LEU A 106 -11.87 -5.69 -13.27
CA LEU A 106 -11.51 -4.36 -12.75
C LEU A 106 -12.69 -3.38 -12.78
N LYS A 107 -13.48 -3.40 -13.86
CA LYS A 107 -14.67 -2.55 -13.98
C LYS A 107 -15.75 -2.92 -12.97
N GLU A 108 -15.93 -4.20 -12.67
CA GLU A 108 -16.91 -4.67 -11.66
C GLU A 108 -16.62 -4.09 -10.27
N VAL A 109 -15.35 -3.79 -9.97
CA VAL A 109 -14.91 -3.17 -8.71
C VAL A 109 -14.61 -1.67 -8.85
N GLY A 110 -15.08 -1.03 -9.92
CA GLY A 110 -15.03 0.42 -10.09
C GLY A 110 -13.80 0.98 -10.81
N PHE A 111 -12.85 0.15 -11.26
CA PHE A 111 -11.68 0.61 -12.00
C PHE A 111 -11.90 0.49 -13.51
N SER A 112 -12.19 1.61 -14.17
CA SER A 112 -12.50 1.64 -15.60
C SER A 112 -11.29 1.91 -16.50
N SER A 113 -10.18 2.38 -15.93
CA SER A 113 -8.96 2.74 -16.64
C SER A 113 -7.71 2.47 -15.80
N ALA A 114 -6.54 2.51 -16.46
CA ALA A 114 -5.26 2.45 -15.75
C ALA A 114 -5.10 3.65 -14.80
N VAL A 115 -5.61 4.82 -15.18
CA VAL A 115 -5.59 6.02 -14.33
C VAL A 115 -6.42 5.82 -13.06
N ASP A 116 -7.63 5.27 -13.18
CA ASP A 116 -8.50 5.05 -12.00
C ASP A 116 -7.84 4.11 -10.99
N LEU A 117 -7.20 3.04 -11.48
CA LEU A 117 -6.48 2.10 -10.64
C LEU A 117 -5.24 2.75 -10.01
N LEU A 118 -4.42 3.42 -10.82
CA LEU A 118 -3.14 3.97 -10.37
C LEU A 118 -3.30 5.22 -9.47
N ALA A 119 -4.45 5.90 -9.54
CA ALA A 119 -4.80 7.00 -8.65
C ALA A 119 -4.98 6.56 -7.19
N LYS A 120 -5.13 5.25 -6.92
CA LYS A 120 -5.16 4.68 -5.56
C LYS A 120 -3.77 4.59 -4.90
N PHE A 121 -2.71 5.06 -5.57
CA PHE A 121 -1.39 5.21 -4.96
C PHE A 121 -1.46 6.15 -3.76
N THR A 122 -0.96 5.71 -2.61
CA THR A 122 -1.02 6.48 -1.36
C THR A 122 0.33 7.12 -1.05
N ALA A 123 1.38 6.30 -0.95
CA ALA A 123 2.71 6.73 -0.52
C ALA A 123 3.79 5.72 -0.94
N GLN A 124 5.05 6.08 -0.79
CA GLN A 124 6.21 5.21 -1.00
C GLN A 124 7.13 5.28 0.22
N GLY A 125 7.90 4.23 0.47
CA GLY A 125 8.69 4.09 1.69
C GLY A 125 9.61 5.29 1.99
N GLN A 126 10.21 5.87 0.95
CA GLN A 126 11.08 7.05 1.07
C GLN A 126 10.38 8.32 1.58
N ASP A 127 9.06 8.46 1.39
CA ASP A 127 8.31 9.63 1.87
C ASP A 127 7.88 9.49 3.34
N LEU A 128 7.80 8.26 3.85
CA LEU A 128 7.27 7.96 5.17
C LEU A 128 8.34 7.92 6.28
N GLY A 129 9.60 8.23 5.96
CA GLY A 129 10.72 8.20 6.92
C GLY A 129 10.43 8.91 8.26
N PRO A 130 9.96 10.17 8.27
CA PRO A 130 9.64 10.87 9.51
C PRO A 130 8.50 10.22 10.29
N TRP A 131 7.47 9.74 9.60
CA TRP A 131 6.37 9.04 10.24
C TRP A 131 6.87 7.73 10.87
N LEU A 132 7.71 6.96 10.19
CA LEU A 132 8.19 5.64 10.63
C LEU A 132 9.39 5.66 11.59
N ALA A 133 9.96 6.83 11.93
CA ALA A 133 11.25 6.97 12.62
C ALA A 133 11.41 6.16 13.94
N ASN A 134 10.31 5.89 14.65
CA ASN A 134 10.31 5.16 15.93
C ASN A 134 9.56 3.82 15.87
N ALA A 135 9.28 3.32 14.67
CA ALA A 135 8.57 2.06 14.50
C ALA A 135 9.40 0.89 15.01
N ALA A 136 8.76 -0.03 15.75
CA ALA A 136 9.40 -1.27 16.13
C ALA A 136 9.50 -2.18 14.90
N ILE A 137 10.67 -2.75 14.64
CA ILE A 137 10.83 -3.77 13.60
C ILE A 137 10.40 -5.12 14.16
N ASN A 138 9.50 -5.80 13.45
CA ASN A 138 9.05 -7.14 13.77
C ASN A 138 10.06 -8.18 13.25
N ARG A 139 10.55 -9.04 14.13
CA ARG A 139 11.54 -10.06 13.82
C ARG A 139 11.10 -11.42 14.35
N ASP A 140 11.54 -12.48 13.71
CA ASP A 140 11.26 -13.86 14.17
C ASP A 140 11.72 -14.08 15.62
N GLU A 141 12.84 -13.47 16.04
CA GLU A 141 13.43 -13.64 17.38
C GLU A 141 12.59 -13.05 18.52
N ASN A 142 11.71 -12.09 18.24
CA ASN A 142 11.00 -11.33 19.28
C ASN A 142 9.50 -11.20 19.04
N LEU A 143 9.02 -11.44 17.81
CA LEU A 143 7.62 -11.38 17.37
C LEU A 143 6.87 -10.20 17.99
N ARG A 144 7.52 -9.02 18.02
CA ARG A 144 6.98 -7.81 18.66
C ARG A 144 5.59 -7.47 18.16
N LEU A 145 5.31 -7.71 16.88
CA LEU A 145 4.00 -7.45 16.31
C LEU A 145 2.88 -8.27 16.97
N GLN A 146 3.15 -9.51 17.40
CA GLN A 146 2.14 -10.33 18.09
C GLN A 146 1.68 -9.68 19.41
N TYR A 147 2.61 -9.04 20.13
CA TYR A 147 2.28 -8.31 21.35
C TYR A 147 1.58 -6.98 21.05
N LEU A 148 2.08 -6.23 20.07
CA LEU A 148 1.49 -4.95 19.65
C LEU A 148 0.05 -5.14 19.14
N ALA A 149 -0.15 -6.01 18.17
CA ALA A 149 -1.47 -6.31 17.59
C ALA A 149 -2.44 -6.85 18.66
N GLY A 150 -1.97 -7.70 19.58
CA GLY A 150 -2.79 -8.18 20.70
C GLY A 150 -3.24 -7.07 21.64
N MET A 151 -2.40 -6.07 21.91
CA MET A 151 -2.76 -4.89 22.73
C MET A 151 -3.62 -3.87 21.96
N GLY A 152 -3.39 -3.74 20.66
CA GLY A 152 -4.09 -2.83 19.75
C GLY A 152 -5.48 -3.32 19.30
N LEU A 153 -5.77 -4.61 19.45
CA LEU A 153 -6.98 -5.29 18.92
C LEU A 153 -8.33 -4.60 19.24
N LYS A 154 -8.42 -3.90 20.38
CA LYS A 154 -9.66 -3.22 20.80
C LYS A 154 -9.71 -1.74 20.42
N LYS A 155 -8.67 -1.24 19.74
CA LYS A 155 -8.63 0.14 19.26
C LYS A 155 -9.18 0.19 17.84
N GLU A 156 -9.88 1.28 17.56
CA GLU A 156 -10.45 1.59 16.26
C GLU A 156 -10.06 3.04 15.96
N GLU A 157 -8.84 3.21 15.44
CA GLU A 157 -8.32 4.51 15.01
C GLU A 157 -7.96 4.55 13.49
N PRO A 158 -8.70 3.87 12.58
CA PRO A 158 -8.26 3.72 11.19
C PRO A 158 -8.12 5.06 10.46
N GLN A 159 -9.05 6.00 10.63
CA GLN A 159 -9.00 7.33 9.99
C GLN A 159 -7.78 8.12 10.47
N ARG A 160 -7.53 8.15 11.79
CA ARG A 160 -6.36 8.84 12.35
C ARG A 160 -5.05 8.28 11.79
N ILE A 161 -4.91 6.95 11.74
CA ILE A 161 -3.71 6.29 11.22
C ILE A 161 -3.53 6.64 9.74
N HIS A 162 -4.61 6.58 8.97
CA HIS A 162 -4.63 6.93 7.56
C HIS A 162 -4.26 8.39 7.31
N ASP A 163 -4.80 9.34 8.09
CA ASP A 163 -4.52 10.76 7.97
C ASP A 163 -3.07 11.09 8.32
N GLU A 164 -2.55 10.55 9.43
CA GLU A 164 -1.15 10.72 9.80
C GLU A 164 -0.20 10.16 8.73
N MET A 165 -0.55 9.02 8.11
CA MET A 165 0.23 8.43 7.02
C MET A 165 0.18 9.29 5.74
N THR A 166 -1.02 9.70 5.32
CA THR A 166 -1.22 10.43 4.06
C THR A 166 -0.75 11.88 4.13
N ALA A 167 -0.51 12.44 5.33
CA ALA A 167 0.11 13.76 5.50
C ALA A 167 1.49 13.88 4.83
N PHE A 168 2.18 12.77 4.60
CA PHE A 168 3.50 12.72 3.97
C PHE A 168 3.46 12.40 2.47
N ARG A 169 2.27 12.19 1.90
CA ARG A 169 2.12 11.74 0.52
C ARG A 169 2.65 12.76 -0.49
N LYS A 170 3.32 12.27 -1.53
CA LYS A 170 3.79 13.05 -2.67
C LYS A 170 3.53 12.27 -3.95
N PHE A 171 3.30 12.99 -5.05
CA PHE A 171 3.21 12.35 -6.34
C PHE A 171 4.56 11.68 -6.70
N PRO A 172 4.60 10.38 -7.04
CA PRO A 172 5.84 9.64 -7.15
C PRO A 172 6.44 9.76 -8.56
N GLU A 173 7.16 10.85 -8.81
CA GLU A 173 7.69 11.19 -10.15
C GLU A 173 8.59 10.12 -10.80
N GLY A 174 9.22 9.26 -9.99
CA GLY A 174 10.07 8.17 -10.47
C GLY A 174 9.35 6.84 -10.72
N LEU A 175 8.13 6.67 -10.21
CA LEU A 175 7.37 5.43 -10.28
C LEU A 175 6.59 5.31 -11.59
N PHE A 176 5.91 6.39 -11.99
CA PHE A 176 5.04 6.40 -13.17
C PHE A 176 5.77 6.92 -14.40
N VAL A 177 5.86 6.08 -15.43
CA VAL A 177 6.29 6.48 -16.78
C VAL A 177 5.03 6.65 -17.62
N ALA A 178 4.85 7.83 -18.20
CA ALA A 178 3.65 8.16 -18.94
C ALA A 178 3.89 9.31 -19.93
N SER A 179 3.08 9.34 -20.98
CA SER A 179 2.88 10.47 -21.88
C SER A 179 2.40 11.69 -21.09
N ALA A 180 2.61 12.89 -21.65
CA ALA A 180 2.20 14.14 -20.99
C ALA A 180 0.69 14.16 -20.68
N GLN A 181 -0.13 13.56 -21.54
CA GLN A 181 -1.57 13.45 -21.35
C GLN A 181 -1.92 12.51 -20.20
N SER A 182 -1.40 11.29 -20.20
CA SER A 182 -1.67 10.29 -19.15
C SER A 182 -1.12 10.72 -17.80
N ARG A 183 0.05 11.36 -17.77
CA ARG A 183 0.62 11.93 -16.54
C ARG A 183 -0.27 13.01 -15.94
N LYS A 184 -0.75 13.94 -16.78
CA LYS A 184 -1.66 15.00 -16.33
C LYS A 184 -2.96 14.42 -15.79
N ALA A 185 -3.56 13.44 -16.50
CA ALA A 185 -4.78 12.78 -16.05
C ALA A 185 -4.59 12.05 -14.71
N LEU A 186 -3.47 11.34 -14.55
CA LEU A 186 -3.15 10.63 -13.30
C LEU A 186 -2.92 11.60 -12.13
N GLN A 187 -2.20 12.70 -12.34
CA GLN A 187 -2.01 13.73 -11.31
C GLN A 187 -3.34 14.34 -10.88
N GLN A 188 -4.21 14.68 -11.85
CA GLN A 188 -5.54 15.24 -11.56
C GLN A 188 -6.43 14.24 -10.80
N ALA A 189 -6.42 12.96 -11.17
CA ALA A 189 -7.18 11.94 -10.46
C ALA A 189 -6.66 11.73 -9.02
N TRP A 190 -5.35 11.70 -8.84
CA TRP A 190 -4.71 11.54 -7.54
C TRP A 190 -4.90 12.75 -6.60
N GLU A 191 -4.90 13.96 -7.16
CA GLU A 191 -5.21 15.20 -6.44
C GLU A 191 -6.72 15.31 -6.13
N GLY A 192 -7.59 14.99 -7.08
CA GLY A 192 -9.04 15.02 -6.88
C GLY A 192 -9.51 14.05 -5.78
N ALA A 193 -8.87 12.89 -5.65
CA ALA A 193 -9.07 11.98 -4.52
C ALA A 193 -8.67 12.62 -3.17
N LYS A 194 -7.73 13.57 -3.17
CA LYS A 194 -7.40 14.38 -1.99
C LYS A 194 -8.53 15.34 -1.62
N GLU A 195 -9.04 16.07 -2.62
CA GLU A 195 -9.95 17.19 -2.42
C GLU A 195 -11.33 16.72 -1.97
N LEU A 196 -11.83 15.61 -2.51
CA LEU A 196 -13.07 14.97 -2.04
C LEU A 196 -12.99 14.64 -0.54
N ARG A 197 -11.86 14.09 -0.09
CA ARG A 197 -11.60 13.80 1.33
C ARG A 197 -11.52 15.08 2.18
N ASP A 198 -10.79 16.10 1.73
CA ASP A 198 -10.62 17.34 2.50
C ASP A 198 -11.94 18.14 2.62
N MET A 199 -12.93 17.90 1.74
CA MET A 199 -14.28 18.50 1.80
C MET A 199 -15.26 17.75 2.73
N GLU A 200 -15.10 16.44 2.92
CA GLU A 200 -16.01 15.65 3.76
C GLU A 200 -15.71 15.78 5.27
N GLY A 201 -14.52 16.27 5.64
CA GLY A 201 -14.13 16.55 7.03
C GLY A 201 -13.95 15.28 7.88
N PRO A 202 -13.25 15.38 9.03
CA PRO A 202 -13.09 14.26 9.96
C PRO A 202 -14.37 13.90 10.72
#